data_AF-A0A0C3NTV3-F1
#
_entry.id   AF-A0A0C3NTV3-F1
#
_cell.length_a   1.000
_cell.length_b   1.000
_cell.length_c   1.000
_cell.angle_alpha   90.00
_cell.angle_beta   90.00
_cell.angle_gamma   90.00
#
_symmetry.space_group_name_H-M   'P 1'
#
loop_
_entity.id
_entity.type
_entity.pdbx_description
1 polymer ?
#
loop_
_entity_poly.entity_id
_entity_poly.type
_entity_poly.pdbx_seq_one_letter_code
_entity_poly.pdbx_strand_id
1 'polypeptide(L)'
;MSDTKTDAETAGIDSCVQYAREMLAPQLEKIKDKGYDFAPQFRQMTIQLYLAGVMWRRAESLSLSTHARDYAFTALQSMFISDGMSKKQAQQRIAFLNNMSRVEDGSDTHAITAGYEAVPDDDSLAKIFDEYRDEVRVSGAFWRFYERGKKIMFIGGASAAFVTIWAVTIFLPKTEGIDVLAAGLLAAILVVLPTFLIGLLIYRMKIKKANTPTPPA
;
A
#
# COMPACT_ATOMS: atom_id res chain seq x y z
N MET A 1 -25.11 26.15 -25.12
CA MET A 1 -25.01 26.43 -23.66
C MET A 1 -24.36 25.27 -22.89
N SER A 2 -23.61 24.37 -23.55
CA SER A 2 -23.01 23.19 -22.92
C SER A 2 -21.50 23.31 -22.73
N ASP A 3 -20.82 24.16 -23.49
CA ASP A 3 -19.35 24.26 -23.49
C ASP A 3 -18.80 24.96 -22.22
N THR A 4 -19.51 25.98 -21.72
CA THR A 4 -19.05 26.78 -20.57
C THR A 4 -19.00 26.01 -19.25
N LYS A 5 -19.80 24.93 -19.11
CA LYS A 5 -19.83 24.12 -17.89
C LYS A 5 -18.64 23.15 -17.82
N THR A 6 -18.24 22.59 -18.96
CA THR A 6 -17.11 21.67 -19.08
C THR A 6 -15.77 22.38 -18.87
N ASP A 7 -15.63 23.62 -19.33
CA ASP A 7 -14.42 24.41 -19.12
C ASP A 7 -14.23 24.81 -17.65
N ALA A 8 -15.32 25.19 -16.97
CA ALA A 8 -15.30 25.53 -15.54
C ALA A 8 -15.01 24.31 -14.65
N GLU A 9 -15.57 23.14 -14.98
CA GLU A 9 -15.31 21.89 -14.27
C GLU A 9 -13.87 21.40 -14.47
N THR A 10 -13.30 21.59 -15.67
CA THR A 10 -11.91 21.23 -15.96
C THR A 10 -10.94 22.17 -15.23
N ALA A 11 -11.19 23.48 -15.24
CA ALA A 11 -10.39 24.46 -14.50
C ALA A 11 -10.40 24.21 -12.99
N GLY A 12 -11.54 23.74 -12.43
CA GLY A 12 -11.63 23.34 -11.04
C GLY A 12 -10.79 22.09 -10.71
N ILE A 13 -10.76 21.11 -11.61
CA ILE A 13 -9.93 19.90 -11.46
C ILE A 13 -8.46 20.30 -11.43
N ASP A 14 -8.04 21.13 -12.39
CA ASP A 14 -6.66 21.58 -12.48
C ASP A 14 -6.25 22.40 -11.25
N SER A 15 -7.16 23.24 -10.71
CA SER A 15 -6.90 23.97 -9.46
C SER A 15 -6.73 23.04 -8.26
N CYS A 16 -7.54 21.98 -8.14
CA CYS A 16 -7.38 20.97 -7.09
C CYS A 16 -6.05 20.20 -7.23
N VAL A 17 -5.67 19.83 -8.45
CA VAL A 17 -4.40 19.14 -8.73
C VAL A 17 -3.20 20.00 -8.38
N GLN A 18 -3.22 21.27 -8.81
CA GLN A 18 -2.16 22.22 -8.49
C GLN A 18 -2.01 22.41 -6.99
N TYR A 19 -3.12 22.70 -6.29
CA TYR A 19 -3.12 22.91 -4.84
C TYR A 19 -2.59 21.68 -4.10
N ALA A 20 -2.98 20.47 -4.50
CA ALA A 20 -2.50 19.25 -3.88
C ALA A 20 -0.99 19.04 -4.08
N ARG A 21 -0.44 19.39 -5.25
CA ARG A 21 1.01 19.33 -5.52
C ARG A 21 1.78 20.34 -4.67
N GLU A 22 1.27 21.56 -4.54
CA GLU A 22 1.84 22.61 -3.69
C GLU A 22 1.84 22.20 -2.21
N MET A 23 0.77 21.56 -1.75
CA MET A 23 0.68 21.00 -0.39
C MET A 23 1.62 19.82 -0.16
N LEU A 24 1.84 18.98 -1.18
CA LEU A 24 2.65 17.77 -1.06
C LEU A 24 4.15 18.04 -1.02
N ALA A 25 4.63 18.99 -1.83
CA ALA A 25 6.06 19.28 -1.96
C ALA A 25 6.78 19.53 -0.63
N PRO A 26 6.32 20.46 0.25
CA PRO A 26 6.99 20.70 1.53
C PRO A 26 6.87 19.48 2.48
N GLN A 27 5.75 18.75 2.45
CA GLN A 27 5.59 17.53 3.25
C GLN A 27 6.62 16.47 2.87
N LEU A 28 6.85 16.27 1.57
CA LEU A 28 7.83 15.30 1.07
C LEU A 28 9.26 15.63 1.49
N GLU A 29 9.61 16.91 1.56
CA GLU A 29 10.90 17.38 2.06
C GLU A 29 11.04 17.08 3.56
N LYS A 30 10.03 17.42 4.36
CA LYS A 30 10.02 17.18 5.82
C LYS A 30 10.14 15.71 6.20
N ILE A 31 9.56 14.80 5.42
CA ILE A 31 9.63 13.35 5.69
C ILE A 31 10.90 12.69 5.13
N LYS A 32 11.63 13.35 4.22
CA LYS A 32 12.78 12.75 3.51
C LYS A 32 13.88 12.35 4.49
N ASP A 33 14.17 13.20 5.47
CA ASP A 33 15.27 13.02 6.41
C ASP A 33 14.88 12.21 7.65
N LYS A 34 13.59 11.86 7.81
CA LYS A 34 13.09 11.10 8.96
C LYS A 34 13.35 9.58 8.89
N GLY A 35 13.81 9.06 7.75
CA GLY A 35 14.29 7.67 7.63
C GLY A 35 13.22 6.59 7.82
N TYR A 36 11.97 6.86 7.48
CA TYR A 36 10.88 5.89 7.59
C TYR A 36 11.13 4.62 6.73
N ASP A 37 11.21 3.45 7.37
CA ASP A 37 11.26 2.14 6.70
C ASP A 37 9.86 1.55 6.61
N PHE A 38 9.05 2.04 5.66
CA PHE A 38 7.72 1.51 5.36
C PHE A 38 7.71 0.63 4.10
N ALA A 39 6.73 -0.29 4.05
CA ALA A 39 6.39 -0.99 2.82
C ALA A 39 6.05 0.05 1.72
N PRO A 40 6.60 -0.09 0.49
CA PRO A 40 6.39 0.90 -0.57
C PRO A 40 4.91 1.16 -0.86
N GLN A 41 4.09 0.11 -0.84
CA GLN A 41 2.65 0.19 -1.07
C GLN A 41 1.92 0.98 0.02
N PHE A 42 2.32 0.81 1.29
CA PHE A 42 1.75 1.57 2.40
C PHE A 42 2.06 3.06 2.24
N ARG A 43 3.34 3.41 2.05
CA ARG A 43 3.77 4.80 1.87
C ARG A 43 3.01 5.48 0.73
N GLN A 44 2.92 4.82 -0.42
CA GLN A 44 2.23 5.37 -1.59
C GLN A 44 0.73 5.54 -1.34
N MET A 45 0.07 4.55 -0.74
CA MET A 45 -1.37 4.61 -0.46
C MET A 45 -1.70 5.72 0.54
N THR A 46 -0.93 5.85 1.62
CA THR A 46 -1.12 6.90 2.63
C THR A 46 -0.99 8.29 2.02
N ILE A 47 0.02 8.52 1.17
CA ILE A 47 0.16 9.79 0.45
C ILE A 47 -1.05 10.04 -0.47
N GLN A 48 -1.52 9.03 -1.19
CA GLN A 48 -2.66 9.18 -2.11
C GLN A 48 -3.98 9.48 -1.38
N LEU A 49 -4.22 8.82 -0.24
CA LEU A 49 -5.37 9.10 0.62
C LEU A 49 -5.26 10.50 1.25
N TYR A 50 -4.07 10.88 1.71
CA TYR A 50 -3.80 12.25 2.18
C TYR A 50 -4.15 13.30 1.11
N LEU A 51 -3.69 13.10 -0.13
CA LEU A 51 -4.01 14.02 -1.23
C LEU A 51 -5.50 14.05 -1.56
N ALA A 52 -6.22 12.94 -1.44
CA ALA A 52 -7.67 12.91 -1.61
C ALA A 52 -8.36 13.83 -0.58
N GLY A 53 -7.90 13.83 0.68
CA GLY A 53 -8.38 14.75 1.72
C GLY A 53 -8.09 16.22 1.38
N VAL A 54 -6.86 16.53 0.97
CA VAL A 54 -6.44 17.88 0.57
C VAL A 54 -7.31 18.41 -0.58
N MET A 55 -7.51 17.59 -1.61
CA MET A 55 -8.34 17.93 -2.77
C MET A 55 -9.82 18.07 -2.41
N TRP A 56 -10.31 17.30 -1.44
CA TRP A 56 -11.69 17.42 -0.96
C TRP A 56 -11.94 18.78 -0.31
N ARG A 57 -11.09 19.20 0.64
CA ARG A 57 -11.23 20.54 1.22
C ARG A 57 -11.13 21.65 0.18
N ARG A 58 -10.24 21.50 -0.82
CA ARG A 58 -10.13 22.45 -1.92
C ARG A 58 -11.41 22.50 -2.77
N ALA A 59 -11.98 21.35 -3.11
CA ALA A 59 -13.23 21.26 -3.86
C ALA A 59 -14.40 21.95 -3.15
N GLU A 60 -14.50 21.78 -1.82
CA GLU A 60 -15.49 22.49 -1.00
C GLU A 60 -15.28 24.01 -1.05
N SER A 61 -14.03 24.47 -0.94
CA SER A 61 -13.71 25.91 -1.02
C SER A 61 -14.08 26.54 -2.37
N LEU A 62 -14.13 25.74 -3.44
CA LEU A 62 -14.49 26.19 -4.78
C LEU A 62 -16.00 26.14 -5.05
N SER A 63 -16.82 25.69 -4.07
CA SER A 63 -18.26 25.46 -4.26
C SER A 63 -18.58 24.53 -5.45
N LEU A 64 -17.61 23.68 -5.82
CA LEU A 64 -17.72 22.76 -6.95
C LEU A 64 -18.42 21.49 -6.46
N SER A 65 -19.73 21.44 -6.71
CA SER A 65 -20.65 20.30 -6.54
C SER A 65 -21.19 20.02 -5.13
N THR A 66 -22.39 19.44 -5.10
CA THR A 66 -23.03 18.80 -3.93
C THR A 66 -22.23 17.59 -3.41
N HIS A 67 -21.21 17.12 -4.16
CA HIS A 67 -20.42 15.92 -3.88
C HIS A 67 -18.90 16.20 -3.97
N ALA A 68 -18.40 17.18 -3.20
CA ALA A 68 -17.00 17.62 -3.24
C ALA A 68 -15.97 16.49 -3.07
N ARG A 69 -16.30 15.42 -2.33
CA ARG A 69 -15.45 14.24 -2.17
C ARG A 69 -15.28 13.45 -3.47
N ASP A 70 -16.35 13.24 -4.23
CA ASP A 70 -16.28 12.54 -5.52
C ASP A 70 -15.50 13.38 -6.54
N TYR A 71 -15.66 14.70 -6.45
CA TYR A 71 -14.86 15.64 -7.22
C TYR A 71 -13.37 15.55 -6.88
N ALA A 72 -13.01 15.41 -5.60
CA ALA A 72 -11.63 15.20 -5.17
C ALA A 72 -11.01 13.92 -5.73
N PHE A 73 -11.76 12.80 -5.73
CA PHE A 73 -11.30 11.57 -6.37
C PHE A 73 -11.17 11.69 -7.88
N THR A 74 -12.03 12.49 -8.52
CA THR A 74 -11.92 12.79 -9.96
C THR A 74 -10.67 13.63 -10.26
N ALA A 75 -10.37 14.63 -9.42
CA ALA A 75 -9.14 15.41 -9.53
C ALA A 75 -7.89 14.55 -9.29
N LEU A 76 -7.92 13.67 -8.29
CA LEU A 76 -6.84 12.72 -8.04
C LEU A 76 -6.64 11.74 -9.21
N GLN A 77 -7.73 11.34 -9.87
CA GLN A 77 -7.65 10.52 -11.08
C GLN A 77 -6.95 11.27 -12.22
N SER A 78 -7.31 12.54 -12.44
CA SER A 78 -6.68 13.41 -13.44
C SER A 78 -5.18 13.54 -13.17
N MET A 79 -4.80 13.74 -11.91
CA MET A 79 -3.40 13.79 -11.48
C MET A 79 -2.65 12.50 -11.85
N PHE A 80 -3.18 11.32 -11.53
CA PHE A 80 -2.53 10.05 -11.88
C PHE A 80 -2.35 9.88 -13.40
N ILE A 81 -3.33 10.29 -14.19
CA ILE A 81 -3.24 10.22 -15.65
C ILE A 81 -2.16 11.18 -16.16
N SER A 82 -2.12 12.41 -15.62
CA SER A 82 -1.10 13.40 -15.97
C SER A 82 0.31 12.94 -15.57
N ASP A 83 0.44 12.15 -14.51
CA ASP A 83 1.70 11.55 -14.04
C ASP A 83 2.09 10.28 -14.82
N GLY A 84 1.34 9.92 -15.87
CA GLY A 84 1.67 8.83 -16.80
C GLY A 84 0.92 7.51 -16.58
N MET A 85 -0.05 7.46 -15.67
CA MET A 85 -0.89 6.27 -15.47
C MET A 85 -1.93 6.13 -16.60
N SER A 86 -2.15 4.92 -17.12
CA SER A 86 -3.22 4.70 -18.10
C SER A 86 -4.60 4.97 -17.48
N LYS A 87 -5.57 5.45 -18.28
CA LYS A 87 -6.92 5.77 -17.81
C LYS A 87 -7.58 4.61 -17.03
N LYS A 88 -7.43 3.37 -17.53
CA LYS A 88 -7.99 2.17 -16.89
C LYS A 88 -7.34 1.90 -15.52
N GLN A 89 -6.02 2.01 -15.43
CA GLN A 89 -5.30 1.83 -14.16
C GLN A 89 -5.67 2.93 -13.16
N ALA A 90 -5.79 4.17 -13.60
CA ALA A 90 -6.20 5.29 -12.75
C ALA A 90 -7.61 5.07 -12.18
N GLN A 91 -8.57 4.64 -13.01
CA GLN A 91 -9.93 4.29 -12.56
C GLN A 91 -9.93 3.18 -11.51
N GLN A 92 -9.18 2.10 -11.75
CA GLN A 92 -9.05 0.99 -10.78
C GLN A 92 -8.41 1.46 -9.47
N ARG A 93 -7.38 2.30 -9.56
CA ARG A 93 -6.69 2.84 -8.39
C ARG A 93 -7.61 3.75 -7.57
N ILE A 94 -8.40 4.59 -8.21
CA ILE A 94 -9.36 5.47 -7.54
C ILE A 94 -10.49 4.67 -6.90
N ALA A 95 -11.05 3.66 -7.57
CA ALA A 95 -12.04 2.79 -6.97
C ALA A 95 -11.50 2.10 -5.70
N PHE A 96 -10.25 1.63 -5.75
CA PHE A 96 -9.57 1.05 -4.59
C PHE A 96 -9.37 2.07 -3.47
N LEU A 97 -8.87 3.27 -3.79
CA LEU A 97 -8.64 4.33 -2.81
C LEU A 97 -9.94 4.84 -2.19
N ASN A 98 -11.02 4.93 -2.97
CA ASN A 98 -12.34 5.31 -2.45
C ASN A 98 -12.89 4.24 -1.50
N ASN A 99 -12.68 2.95 -1.78
CA ASN A 99 -13.05 1.90 -0.84
C ASN A 99 -12.20 1.96 0.45
N MET A 100 -10.89 2.21 0.30
CA MET A 100 -9.96 2.38 1.43
C MET A 100 -10.08 3.74 2.12
N SER A 101 -10.96 4.61 1.64
CA SER A 101 -11.12 5.97 2.17
C SER A 101 -11.83 5.97 3.53
N ARG A 102 -12.62 4.91 3.79
CA ARG A 102 -13.41 4.71 5.00
C ARG A 102 -13.03 3.42 5.69
N VAL A 103 -13.14 3.41 7.01
CA VAL A 103 -13.05 2.19 7.83
C VAL A 103 -14.43 1.51 7.94
N GLU A 104 -14.48 0.31 8.53
CA GLU A 104 -15.69 -0.53 8.57
C GLU A 104 -16.90 0.14 9.23
N ASP A 105 -16.67 1.05 10.18
CA ASP A 105 -17.73 1.83 10.84
C ASP A 105 -18.24 3.02 10.01
N GLY A 106 -17.69 3.23 8.82
CA GLY A 106 -18.05 4.31 7.89
C GLY A 106 -17.33 5.64 8.14
N SER A 107 -16.51 5.74 9.18
CA SER A 107 -15.67 6.92 9.43
C SER A 107 -14.51 7.00 8.45
N ASP A 108 -13.99 8.22 8.25
CA ASP A 108 -12.88 8.45 7.32
C ASP A 108 -11.56 7.95 7.89
N THR A 109 -10.72 7.43 7.00
CA THR A 109 -9.36 7.04 7.40
C THR A 109 -8.56 8.22 7.92
N HIS A 110 -7.62 7.93 8.82
CA HIS A 110 -6.74 8.96 9.38
C HIS A 110 -6.01 9.75 8.29
N ALA A 111 -5.55 9.08 7.22
CA ALA A 111 -4.88 9.76 6.12
C ALA A 111 -5.76 10.80 5.40
N ILE A 112 -7.02 10.48 5.13
CA ILE A 112 -7.95 11.43 4.52
C ILE A 112 -8.28 12.58 5.47
N THR A 113 -8.56 12.27 6.73
CA THR A 113 -8.91 13.28 7.73
C THR A 113 -7.77 14.28 7.92
N ALA A 114 -6.53 13.78 8.07
CA ALA A 114 -5.35 14.62 8.19
C ALA A 114 -5.09 15.44 6.93
N GLY A 115 -5.33 14.88 5.74
CA GLY A 115 -5.25 15.63 4.48
C GLY A 115 -6.32 16.71 4.34
N TYR A 116 -7.54 16.42 4.78
CA TYR A 116 -8.64 17.38 4.80
C TYR A 116 -8.32 18.54 5.76
N GLU A 117 -7.80 18.24 6.95
CA GLU A 117 -7.46 19.27 7.94
C GLU A 117 -6.16 20.03 7.62
N ALA A 118 -5.38 19.56 6.64
CA ALA A 118 -4.07 20.09 6.33
C ALA A 118 -4.07 21.58 5.95
N VAL A 119 -3.02 22.28 6.38
CA VAL A 119 -2.74 23.69 6.12
C VAL A 119 -1.36 23.81 5.46
N PRO A 120 -1.11 24.82 4.60
CA PRO A 120 0.20 25.01 4.00
C PRO A 120 1.33 25.01 5.04
N ASP A 121 2.41 24.29 4.72
CA ASP A 121 3.60 24.12 5.58
C ASP A 121 3.35 23.51 6.98
N ASP A 122 2.25 22.75 7.16
CA ASP A 122 2.07 21.97 8.38
C ASP A 122 2.95 20.69 8.41
N ASP A 123 2.81 19.86 9.45
CA ASP A 123 3.51 18.57 9.56
C ASP A 123 2.54 17.37 9.50
N SER A 124 1.36 17.55 8.89
CA SER A 124 0.26 16.58 8.94
C SER A 124 0.66 15.20 8.39
N LEU A 125 1.29 15.14 7.22
CA LEU A 125 1.75 13.88 6.62
C LEU A 125 2.85 13.22 7.47
N ALA A 126 3.74 14.01 8.04
CA ALA A 126 4.80 13.52 8.91
C ALA A 126 4.24 12.95 10.22
N LYS A 127 3.19 13.56 10.80
CA LYS A 127 2.49 13.05 11.99
C LYS A 127 1.83 11.70 11.74
N ILE A 128 1.17 11.52 10.58
CA ILE A 128 0.61 10.22 10.19
C ILE A 128 1.73 9.17 10.17
N PHE A 129 2.86 9.47 9.52
CA PHE A 129 3.98 8.55 9.45
C PHE A 129 4.67 8.30 10.80
N ASP A 130 4.74 9.29 11.68
CA ASP A 130 5.26 9.11 13.02
C ASP A 130 4.39 8.13 13.84
N GLU A 131 3.06 8.18 13.71
CA GLU A 131 2.14 7.25 14.38
C GLU A 131 2.33 5.79 13.92
N TYR A 132 2.60 5.59 12.64
CA TYR A 132 2.82 4.26 12.08
C TYR A 132 4.27 3.76 12.16
N ARG A 133 5.22 4.59 12.63
CA ARG A 133 6.66 4.32 12.58
C ARG A 133 7.05 2.97 13.19
N ASP A 134 6.44 2.62 14.31
CA ASP A 134 6.72 1.39 15.05
C ASP A 134 5.73 0.25 14.74
N GLU A 135 4.77 0.48 13.83
CA GLU A 135 3.78 -0.52 13.43
C GLU A 135 4.42 -1.57 12.50
N VAL A 136 4.47 -2.81 12.97
CA VAL A 136 5.13 -3.93 12.29
C VAL A 136 4.47 -4.24 10.96
N ARG A 137 3.14 -4.13 10.89
CA ARG A 137 2.33 -4.48 9.71
C ARG A 137 2.68 -3.64 8.49
N VAL A 138 3.14 -2.41 8.70
CA VAL A 138 3.48 -1.47 7.63
C VAL A 138 4.99 -1.33 7.42
N SER A 139 5.80 -2.01 8.23
CA SER A 139 7.26 -1.91 8.18
C SER A 139 7.84 -2.48 6.88
N GLY A 140 8.81 -1.76 6.32
CA GLY A 140 9.56 -2.16 5.14
C GLY A 140 10.44 -3.38 5.41
N ALA A 141 10.92 -3.58 6.64
CA ALA A 141 11.59 -4.80 7.06
C ALA A 141 10.69 -6.05 6.91
N PHE A 142 9.43 -5.97 7.35
CA PHE A 142 8.48 -7.07 7.18
C PHE A 142 8.16 -7.30 5.70
N TRP A 143 7.99 -6.22 4.92
CA TRP A 143 7.79 -6.30 3.48
C TRP A 143 8.95 -6.99 2.75
N ARG A 144 10.20 -6.59 3.02
CA ARG A 144 11.40 -7.20 2.44
C ARG A 144 11.52 -8.67 2.81
N PHE A 145 11.17 -9.03 4.04
CA PHE A 145 11.12 -10.43 4.47
C PHE A 145 10.07 -11.21 3.67
N TYR A 146 8.85 -10.66 3.53
CA TYR A 146 7.78 -11.28 2.75
C TYR A 146 8.16 -11.47 1.28
N GLU A 147 8.72 -10.46 0.62
CA GLU A 147 9.15 -10.57 -0.78
C GLU A 147 10.27 -11.60 -0.99
N ARG A 148 11.27 -11.62 -0.09
CA ARG A 148 12.33 -12.63 -0.14
C ARG A 148 11.77 -14.02 0.15
N GLY A 149 10.91 -14.15 1.15
CA GLY A 149 10.24 -15.39 1.53
C GLY A 149 9.46 -15.98 0.37
N LYS A 150 8.68 -15.15 -0.35
CA LYS A 150 7.97 -15.57 -1.57
C LYS A 150 8.91 -16.13 -2.63
N LYS A 151 10.04 -15.46 -2.90
CA LYS A 151 11.04 -15.94 -3.88
C LYS A 151 11.68 -17.25 -3.45
N ILE A 152 12.08 -17.36 -2.19
CA ILE A 152 12.68 -18.57 -1.62
C ILE A 152 11.70 -19.74 -1.66
N MET A 153 10.44 -19.50 -1.29
CA MET A 153 9.39 -20.52 -1.31
C MET A 153 9.11 -21.02 -2.73
N PHE A 154 8.99 -20.11 -3.70
CA PHE A 154 8.72 -20.47 -5.09
C PHE A 154 9.89 -21.22 -5.73
N ILE A 155 11.11 -20.65 -5.65
CA ILE A 155 12.29 -21.22 -6.29
C ILE A 155 12.75 -22.48 -5.54
N GLY A 156 12.83 -22.41 -4.21
CA GLY A 156 13.27 -23.53 -3.38
C GLY A 156 12.29 -24.70 -3.43
N GLY A 157 10.98 -24.43 -3.33
CA GLY A 157 9.96 -25.48 -3.44
C GLY A 157 9.97 -26.16 -4.82
N ALA A 158 10.04 -25.37 -5.89
CA ALA A 158 10.12 -25.91 -7.26
C ALA A 158 11.39 -26.74 -7.49
N SER A 159 12.54 -26.25 -7.01
CA SER A 159 13.82 -26.95 -7.15
C SER A 159 13.84 -28.26 -6.38
N ALA A 160 13.36 -28.25 -5.13
CA ALA A 160 13.27 -29.45 -4.30
C ALA A 160 12.33 -30.50 -4.90
N ALA A 161 11.16 -30.07 -5.40
CA ALA A 161 10.23 -30.96 -6.09
C ALA A 161 10.87 -31.57 -7.35
N PHE A 162 11.52 -30.75 -8.18
CA PHE A 162 12.15 -31.20 -9.43
C PHE A 162 13.28 -32.21 -9.17
N VAL A 163 14.18 -31.92 -8.24
CA VAL A 163 15.28 -32.83 -7.88
C VAL A 163 14.74 -34.16 -7.33
N THR A 164 13.70 -34.10 -6.49
CA THR A 164 13.10 -35.30 -5.89
C THR A 164 12.39 -36.15 -6.94
N ILE A 165 11.59 -35.54 -7.82
CA ILE A 165 10.94 -36.23 -8.94
C ILE A 165 11.99 -36.88 -9.84
N TRP A 166 13.04 -36.14 -10.21
CA TRP A 166 14.11 -36.63 -11.08
C TRP A 166 14.86 -37.80 -10.44
N ALA A 167 15.20 -37.70 -9.15
CA ALA A 167 15.88 -38.77 -8.41
C ALA A 167 15.01 -40.03 -8.28
N VAL A 168 13.74 -39.90 -7.88
CA VAL A 168 12.83 -41.06 -7.76
C VAL A 168 12.63 -41.72 -9.13
N THR A 169 12.51 -40.94 -10.21
CA THR A 169 12.36 -41.48 -11.58
C THR A 169 13.57 -42.30 -12.01
N ILE A 170 14.80 -41.86 -11.69
CA ILE A 170 16.04 -42.57 -12.09
C ILE A 170 16.30 -43.80 -11.22
N PHE A 171 16.18 -43.66 -9.90
CA PHE A 171 16.61 -44.69 -8.95
C PHE A 171 15.50 -45.69 -8.60
N LEU A 172 14.23 -45.33 -8.81
CA LEU A 172 13.07 -46.17 -8.52
C LEU A 172 12.11 -46.21 -9.73
N PRO A 173 12.54 -46.71 -10.91
CA PRO A 173 11.73 -46.65 -12.13
C PRO A 173 10.43 -47.48 -12.09
N LYS A 174 10.21 -48.27 -11.02
CA LYS A 174 9.00 -49.09 -10.81
C LYS A 174 7.94 -48.41 -9.92
N THR A 175 8.19 -47.22 -9.39
CA THR A 175 7.19 -46.49 -8.60
C THR A 175 6.07 -45.95 -9.49
N GLU A 176 4.85 -45.98 -8.99
CA GLU A 176 3.69 -45.43 -9.69
C GLU A 176 3.80 -43.91 -9.81
N GLY A 177 3.25 -43.33 -10.89
CA GLY A 177 3.37 -41.89 -11.15
C GLY A 177 2.80 -41.00 -10.03
N ILE A 178 1.83 -41.52 -9.27
CA ILE A 178 1.24 -40.83 -8.11
C ILE A 178 2.25 -40.73 -6.95
N ASP A 179 3.05 -41.77 -6.73
CA ASP A 179 4.07 -41.78 -5.66
C ASP A 179 5.22 -40.81 -5.96
N VAL A 180 5.62 -40.72 -7.24
CA VAL A 180 6.64 -39.77 -7.69
C VAL A 180 6.17 -38.32 -7.48
N LEU A 181 4.90 -38.05 -7.80
CA LEU A 181 4.30 -36.74 -7.57
C LEU A 181 4.19 -36.41 -6.08
N ALA A 182 3.78 -37.38 -5.26
CA ALA A 182 3.67 -37.21 -3.81
C ALA A 182 5.03 -36.92 -3.17
N ALA A 183 6.09 -37.60 -3.58
CA ALA A 183 7.45 -37.35 -3.12
C ALA A 183 7.92 -35.93 -3.47
N GLY A 184 7.66 -35.47 -4.69
CA GLY A 184 7.93 -34.09 -5.10
C GLY A 184 7.17 -33.05 -4.28
N LEU A 185 5.89 -33.31 -3.97
CA LEU A 185 5.06 -32.43 -3.16
C LEU A 185 5.56 -32.33 -1.71
N LEU A 186 5.91 -33.46 -1.10
CA LEU A 186 6.47 -33.52 0.25
C LEU A 186 7.79 -32.75 0.36
N ALA A 187 8.66 -32.88 -0.65
CA ALA A 187 9.91 -32.12 -0.71
C ALA A 187 9.65 -30.60 -0.81
N ALA A 188 8.66 -30.16 -1.59
CA ALA A 188 8.27 -28.76 -1.64
C ALA A 188 7.77 -28.24 -0.28
N ILE A 189 6.92 -29.02 0.41
CA ILE A 189 6.38 -28.66 1.73
C ILE A 189 7.50 -28.46 2.75
N LEU A 190 8.54 -29.30 2.73
CA LEU A 190 9.70 -29.17 3.63
C LEU A 190 10.47 -27.86 3.45
N VAL A 191 10.40 -27.23 2.28
CA VAL A 191 10.98 -25.91 2.03
C VAL A 191 10.03 -24.78 2.45
N VAL A 192 8.74 -24.97 2.23
CA VAL A 192 7.71 -23.97 2.54
C VAL A 192 7.52 -23.81 4.06
N LEU A 193 7.43 -24.91 4.80
CA LEU A 193 7.09 -24.90 6.23
C LEU A 193 8.07 -24.06 7.08
N PRO A 194 9.41 -24.21 6.94
CA PRO A 194 10.36 -23.43 7.74
C PRO A 194 10.30 -21.94 7.42
N THR A 195 10.13 -21.55 6.16
CA THR A 195 10.00 -20.12 5.78
C THR A 195 8.76 -19.48 6.38
N PHE A 196 7.64 -20.22 6.43
CA PHE A 196 6.42 -19.78 7.09
C PHE A 196 6.59 -19.64 8.61
N LEU A 197 7.24 -20.61 9.26
CA LEU A 197 7.52 -20.58 10.70
C LEU A 197 8.42 -19.40 11.09
N ILE A 198 9.45 -19.09 10.28
CA ILE A 198 10.31 -17.92 10.51
C ILE A 198 9.49 -16.62 10.40
N GLY A 199 8.59 -16.51 9.41
CA GLY A 199 7.69 -15.36 9.30
C GLY A 199 6.78 -15.20 10.51
N LEU A 200 6.23 -16.31 11.02
CA LEU A 200 5.38 -16.31 12.20
C LEU A 200 6.17 -15.95 13.49
N LEU A 201 7.42 -16.38 13.60
CA LEU A 201 8.32 -15.99 14.70
C LEU A 201 8.64 -14.50 14.67
N ILE A 202 8.98 -13.93 13.50
CA ILE A 202 9.25 -12.49 13.36
C ILE A 202 8.01 -11.68 13.74
N TYR A 203 6.84 -12.11 13.27
CA TYR A 203 5.56 -11.49 13.61
C TYR A 203 5.31 -11.50 15.13
N ARG A 204 5.49 -12.66 15.79
CA ARG A 204 5.32 -12.78 17.25
C ARG A 204 6.34 -11.98 18.05
N MET A 205 7.61 -11.97 17.65
CA MET A 205 8.68 -11.30 18.39
C MET A 205 8.53 -9.78 18.36
N LYS A 206 8.10 -9.20 17.23
CA LYS A 206 7.94 -7.75 17.12
C LYS A 206 6.65 -7.22 17.74
N ILE A 207 5.53 -7.94 17.66
CA ILE A 207 4.27 -7.53 18.36
C ILE A 207 4.44 -7.60 19.88
N LYS A 208 5.17 -8.58 20.41
CA LYS A 208 5.46 -8.62 21.85
C LYS A 208 6.26 -7.42 22.34
N LYS A 209 7.14 -6.82 21.51
CA LYS A 209 7.88 -5.61 21.89
C LYS A 209 6.98 -4.37 21.99
N ALA A 210 6.01 -4.23 21.09
CA ALA A 210 5.08 -3.09 21.09
C ALA A 210 4.21 -3.02 22.36
N ASN A 211 3.97 -4.15 23.05
CA ASN A 211 3.18 -4.21 24.29
C ASN A 211 4.00 -4.03 25.57
N THR A 212 5.27 -3.64 25.51
CA THR A 212 6.05 -3.38 26.73
C THR A 212 5.79 -1.94 27.15
N PRO A 213 5.10 -1.69 28.29
CA PRO A 213 4.86 -0.32 28.75
C PRO A 213 6.19 0.32 29.08
N THR A 214 6.43 1.52 28.57
CA THR A 214 7.54 2.38 29.01
C THR A 214 7.42 2.57 30.52
N PRO A 215 8.45 2.28 31.33
CA PRO A 215 8.41 2.59 32.75
C PRO A 215 8.26 4.12 32.92
N PRO A 216 7.44 4.60 33.88
CA PRO A 216 7.38 6.03 34.15
C PRO A 216 8.76 6.52 34.60
N ALA A 217 9.19 7.64 34.00
CA ALA A 217 10.37 8.39 34.40
C ALA A 217 10.16 9.11 35.74
#